data_AF-A0A971KBM4-F1
#
_entry.id   AF-A0A971KBM4-F1
#
_cell.length_a   1.000
_cell.length_b   1.000
_cell.length_c   1.000
_cell.angle_alpha   90.00
_cell.angle_beta   90.00
_cell.angle_gamma   90.00
#
_symmetry.space_group_name_H-M   'P 1'
#
loop_
_entity.id
_entity.type
_entity.pdbx_description
1 polymer ?
#
loop_
_entity_poly.entity_id
_entity_poly.type
_entity_poly.pdbx_seq_one_letter_code
_entity_poly.pdbx_strand_id
1 'polypeptide(L)'
;MTQAQHLAGIEPLARQLEIAAAISEEALSVAETARLCDALRHNANIDPFQALDMLRRGEQVPNIVMRVPEQVPQMRAATELQAEAPWEYVDDEDEREPDEPLPWIGYEPVTRDGNSVMRIHSLDSFMDELQRLTECLQNGDLQRLSLQDPQSAVKLRLAARQARYLADALAGIIQPD
;
A
#
# COMPACT_ATOMS: atom_id res chain seq x y z
N MET A 1 -1.80 6.21 1.68
CA MET A 1 -2.05 5.93 0.24
C MET A 1 -3.48 6.36 -0.07
N THR A 2 -3.75 7.00 -1.21
CA THR A 2 -5.10 7.53 -1.53
C THR A 2 -5.91 6.53 -2.36
N GLN A 3 -7.24 6.63 -2.36
CA GLN A 3 -8.12 5.79 -3.20
C GLN A 3 -7.73 5.85 -4.69
N ALA A 4 -7.38 7.05 -5.18
CA ALA A 4 -6.88 7.24 -6.54
C ALA A 4 -5.56 6.49 -6.82
N GLN A 5 -4.68 6.34 -5.83
CA GLN A 5 -3.43 5.58 -5.97
C GLN A 5 -3.69 4.07 -6.09
N HIS A 6 -4.70 3.53 -5.40
CA HIS A 6 -5.09 2.12 -5.56
C HIS A 6 -5.78 1.86 -6.90
N LEU A 7 -6.53 2.83 -7.41
CA LEU A 7 -7.21 2.75 -8.70
C LEU A 7 -6.24 2.83 -9.89
N ALA A 8 -5.18 3.64 -9.77
CA ALA A 8 -4.20 3.86 -10.83
C ALA A 8 -3.43 2.60 -11.26
N GLY A 9 -3.37 1.57 -10.39
CA GLY A 9 -2.71 0.29 -10.69
C GLY A 9 -3.61 -0.76 -11.35
N ILE A 10 -4.86 -0.43 -11.70
CA ILE A 10 -5.79 -1.35 -12.38
C ILE A 10 -5.87 -0.97 -13.86
N GLU A 11 -5.41 -1.87 -14.73
CA GLU A 11 -5.66 -1.81 -16.17
C GLU A 11 -6.61 -2.96 -16.57
N PRO A 12 -7.47 -2.76 -17.59
CA PRO A 12 -7.63 -1.58 -18.46
C PRO A 12 -8.54 -0.45 -17.87
N LEU A 13 -8.55 0.75 -18.48
CA LEU A 13 -9.34 1.92 -18.02
C LEU A 13 -10.85 1.63 -17.84
N ALA A 14 -11.45 0.82 -18.72
CA ALA A 14 -12.85 0.42 -18.58
C ALA A 14 -13.10 -0.26 -17.22
N ARG A 15 -12.17 -1.13 -16.83
CA ARG A 15 -12.20 -1.83 -15.56
C ARG A 15 -12.01 -0.90 -14.37
N GLN A 16 -11.13 0.09 -14.53
CA GLN A 16 -10.90 1.14 -13.55
C GLN A 16 -12.18 1.94 -13.25
N LEU A 17 -13.00 2.22 -14.27
CA LEU A 17 -14.29 2.91 -14.13
C LEU A 17 -15.34 2.05 -13.42
N GLU A 18 -15.42 0.75 -13.69
CA GLU A 18 -16.32 -0.17 -12.98
C GLU A 18 -16.02 -0.20 -11.47
N ILE A 19 -14.73 -0.24 -11.10
CA ILE A 19 -14.31 -0.20 -9.70
C ILE A 19 -14.59 1.16 -9.08
N ALA A 20 -14.38 2.26 -9.82
CA ALA A 20 -14.72 3.60 -9.35
C ALA A 20 -16.22 3.76 -9.06
N ALA A 21 -17.08 3.14 -9.88
CA ALA A 21 -18.52 3.11 -9.66
C ALA A 21 -18.85 2.37 -8.35
N ALA A 22 -18.29 1.17 -8.14
CA ALA A 22 -18.45 0.43 -6.89
C ALA A 22 -17.97 1.23 -5.67
N ILE A 23 -16.81 1.90 -5.76
CA ILE A 23 -16.28 2.80 -4.71
C ILE A 23 -17.25 3.92 -4.34
N SER A 24 -17.84 4.54 -5.36
CA SER A 24 -18.78 5.65 -5.19
C SER A 24 -20.13 5.20 -4.62
N GLU A 25 -20.70 4.12 -5.16
CA GLU A 25 -22.05 3.65 -4.81
C GLU A 25 -22.10 3.05 -3.39
N GLU A 26 -21.06 2.31 -3.00
CA GLU A 26 -20.99 1.64 -1.69
C GLU A 26 -20.29 2.46 -0.62
N ALA A 27 -19.89 3.70 -0.93
CA ALA A 27 -19.19 4.64 -0.04
C ALA A 27 -18.00 4.01 0.70
N LEU A 28 -17.17 3.25 -0.03
CA LEU A 28 -16.10 2.45 0.58
C LEU A 28 -15.06 3.31 1.31
N SER A 29 -14.61 2.79 2.46
CA SER A 29 -13.43 3.32 3.16
C SER A 29 -12.15 3.06 2.37
N VAL A 30 -11.08 3.79 2.68
CA VAL A 30 -9.75 3.61 2.04
C VAL A 30 -9.24 2.17 2.22
N ALA A 31 -9.48 1.56 3.39
CA ALA A 31 -9.06 0.19 3.66
C ALA A 31 -9.85 -0.84 2.82
N GLU A 32 -11.14 -0.62 2.61
CA GLU A 32 -11.93 -1.50 1.74
C GLU A 32 -11.59 -1.29 0.25
N THR A 33 -11.36 -0.04 -0.17
CA THR A 33 -10.86 0.25 -1.51
C THR A 33 -9.52 -0.45 -1.78
N ALA A 34 -8.60 -0.43 -0.80
CA ALA A 34 -7.33 -1.13 -0.91
C ALA A 34 -7.53 -2.64 -1.08
N ARG A 35 -8.32 -3.26 -0.19
CA ARG A 35 -8.63 -4.71 -0.25
C ARG A 35 -9.31 -5.11 -1.55
N LEU A 36 -10.26 -4.32 -2.03
CA LEU A 36 -10.96 -4.57 -3.29
C LEU A 36 -10.00 -4.47 -4.49
N CYS A 37 -9.20 -3.40 -4.57
CA CYS A 37 -8.20 -3.24 -5.63
C CYS A 37 -7.09 -4.29 -5.58
N ASP A 38 -6.68 -4.75 -4.38
CA ASP A 38 -5.74 -5.87 -4.23
C ASP A 38 -6.36 -7.18 -4.73
N ALA A 39 -7.61 -7.48 -4.36
CA ALA A 39 -8.30 -8.69 -4.79
C ALA A 39 -8.52 -8.73 -6.32
N LEU A 40 -8.94 -7.61 -6.91
CA LEU A 40 -9.22 -7.52 -8.34
C LEU A 40 -7.95 -7.51 -9.22
N ARG A 41 -6.78 -7.17 -8.65
CA ARG A 41 -5.47 -7.35 -9.34
C ARG A 41 -5.15 -8.82 -9.59
N HIS A 42 -5.57 -9.70 -8.71
CA HIS A 42 -5.32 -11.14 -8.80
C HIS A 42 -6.42 -11.89 -9.58
N ASN A 43 -7.60 -11.27 -9.74
CA ASN A 43 -8.67 -11.79 -10.58
C ASN A 43 -9.46 -10.64 -11.22
N ALA A 44 -9.07 -10.28 -12.44
CA ALA A 44 -9.70 -9.20 -13.19
C ALA A 44 -11.09 -9.56 -13.74
N ASN A 45 -11.51 -10.83 -13.71
CA ASN A 45 -12.72 -11.32 -14.38
C ASN A 45 -13.98 -11.37 -13.49
N ILE A 46 -13.85 -11.22 -12.18
CA ILE A 46 -15.00 -11.20 -11.25
C ILE A 46 -15.69 -9.83 -11.26
N ASP A 47 -16.99 -9.72 -11.03
CA ASP A 47 -17.63 -8.40 -10.90
C ASP A 47 -17.16 -7.64 -9.63
N PRO A 48 -16.92 -6.30 -9.67
CA PRO A 48 -16.43 -5.55 -8.50
C PRO A 48 -17.39 -5.55 -7.30
N PHE A 49 -18.70 -5.50 -7.54
CA PHE A 49 -19.70 -5.58 -6.45
C PHE A 49 -19.73 -6.99 -5.88
N GLN A 50 -19.67 -8.02 -6.72
CA GLN A 50 -19.58 -9.40 -6.28
C GLN A 50 -18.32 -9.66 -5.44
N ALA A 51 -17.16 -9.14 -5.87
CA ALA A 51 -15.91 -9.25 -5.13
C ALA A 51 -15.99 -8.53 -3.76
N LEU A 52 -16.61 -7.35 -3.72
CA LEU A 52 -16.82 -6.62 -2.47
C LEU A 52 -17.72 -7.40 -1.50
N ASP A 53 -18.80 -7.98 -2.00
CA ASP A 53 -19.73 -8.81 -1.22
C ASP A 53 -19.03 -10.01 -0.59
N MET A 54 -18.16 -10.69 -1.34
CA MET A 54 -17.33 -11.78 -0.82
C MET A 54 -16.39 -11.28 0.29
N LEU A 55 -15.69 -10.17 0.06
CA LEU A 55 -14.76 -9.60 1.05
C LEU A 55 -15.46 -9.19 2.35
N ARG A 56 -16.69 -8.65 2.26
CA ARG A 56 -17.50 -8.29 3.44
C ARG A 56 -17.99 -9.51 4.21
N ARG A 57 -18.21 -10.65 3.55
CA ARG A 57 -18.49 -11.95 4.19
C ARG A 57 -17.24 -12.63 4.76
N GLY A 58 -16.05 -12.03 4.59
CA GLY A 58 -14.79 -12.62 5.00
C GLY A 58 -14.29 -13.73 4.06
N GLU A 59 -14.88 -13.85 2.87
CA GLU A 59 -14.47 -14.80 1.85
C GLU A 59 -13.30 -14.25 1.03
N GLN A 60 -12.47 -15.16 0.49
CA GLN A 60 -11.37 -14.80 -0.39
C GLN A 60 -11.85 -14.76 -1.85
N VAL A 61 -11.48 -13.71 -2.58
CA VAL A 61 -11.73 -13.65 -4.03
C VAL A 61 -10.84 -14.69 -4.73
N PRO A 62 -11.41 -15.59 -5.56
CA PRO A 62 -10.64 -16.65 -6.20
C PRO A 62 -9.53 -16.06 -7.05
N ASN A 63 -8.30 -16.53 -6.90
CA ASN A 63 -7.17 -16.09 -7.74
C ASN A 63 -7.11 -16.98 -8.99
N ILE A 64 -7.30 -16.40 -10.18
CA ILE A 64 -7.14 -17.15 -11.44
C ILE A 64 -5.65 -17.12 -11.79
N VAL A 65 -4.90 -18.01 -11.16
CA VAL A 65 -3.57 -18.37 -11.65
C VAL A 65 -3.82 -19.17 -12.93
N MET A 66 -3.62 -18.52 -14.09
CA MET A 66 -3.42 -19.25 -15.34
C MET A 66 -2.21 -20.16 -15.13
N ARG A 67 -2.45 -21.42 -14.74
CA ARG A 67 -1.47 -22.48 -14.95
C ARG A 67 -1.35 -22.59 -16.45
N VAL A 68 -0.31 -21.98 -17.02
CA VAL A 68 0.26 -22.49 -18.26
C VAL A 68 0.47 -23.98 -18.00
N PRO A 69 -0.15 -24.91 -18.74
CA PRO A 69 0.15 -26.31 -18.55
C PRO A 69 1.65 -26.46 -18.77
N GLU A 70 2.35 -26.78 -17.68
CA GLU A 70 3.76 -27.12 -17.72
C GLU A 70 3.88 -28.25 -18.74
N GLN A 71 4.62 -28.01 -19.82
CA GLN A 71 4.92 -29.07 -20.77
C GLN A 71 5.71 -30.10 -19.99
N VAL A 72 5.05 -31.20 -19.65
CA VAL A 72 5.64 -32.34 -18.95
C VAL A 72 6.95 -32.72 -19.64
N PRO A 73 8.10 -32.57 -18.96
CA PRO A 73 9.34 -33.10 -19.47
C PRO A 73 9.18 -34.61 -19.68
N GLN A 74 9.38 -35.07 -20.91
CA GLN A 74 9.42 -36.49 -21.19
C GLN A 74 10.53 -37.12 -20.33
N MET A 75 10.12 -38.06 -19.49
CA MET A 75 10.97 -38.82 -18.59
C MET A 75 12.13 -39.45 -19.38
N ARG A 76 13.34 -38.92 -19.19
CA ARG A 76 14.58 -39.65 -19.43
C ARG A 76 15.18 -40.03 -18.08
N ALA A 77 15.74 -41.24 -18.08
CA ALA A 77 15.98 -42.09 -16.94
C ALA A 77 16.71 -41.43 -15.75
N ALA A 78 16.37 -41.97 -14.57
CA ALA A 78 16.94 -41.64 -13.28
C ALA A 78 18.47 -41.78 -13.23
N THR A 79 19.11 -40.80 -12.57
CA THR A 79 20.43 -40.95 -11.98
C THR A 79 20.30 -40.60 -10.50
N GLU A 80 20.80 -41.52 -9.67
CA GLU A 80 20.72 -41.53 -8.21
C GLU A 80 21.42 -40.33 -7.58
N LEU A 81 20.73 -39.66 -6.64
CA LEU A 81 21.32 -38.68 -5.72
C LEU A 81 21.70 -39.42 -4.43
N GLN A 82 23.01 -39.61 -4.23
CA GLN A 82 23.57 -40.02 -2.94
C GLN A 82 23.44 -38.84 -1.96
N ALA A 83 22.82 -39.11 -0.83
CA ALA A 83 22.72 -38.21 0.30
C ALA A 83 23.98 -38.35 1.17
N GLU A 84 24.63 -37.23 1.48
CA GLU A 84 25.48 -37.12 2.67
C GLU A 84 25.44 -35.67 3.17
N ALA A 85 25.03 -35.50 4.42
CA ALA A 85 25.16 -34.27 5.17
C ALA A 85 25.96 -34.57 6.44
N PRO A 86 27.18 -34.03 6.55
CA PRO A 86 27.83 -33.93 7.86
C PRO A 86 27.84 -32.49 8.37
N TRP A 87 27.11 -32.25 9.46
CA TRP A 87 27.24 -31.03 10.28
C TRP A 87 28.53 -31.12 11.10
N GLU A 88 29.51 -30.25 10.84
CA GLU A 88 30.70 -30.12 11.67
C GLU A 88 30.58 -28.82 12.48
N TYR A 89 30.47 -28.97 13.80
CA TYR A 89 30.55 -27.89 14.77
C TYR A 89 32.00 -27.45 14.89
N VAL A 90 32.28 -26.15 14.73
CA VAL A 90 33.54 -25.56 15.14
C VAL A 90 33.23 -24.42 16.11
N ASP A 91 33.67 -24.63 17.34
CA ASP A 91 33.69 -23.70 18.46
C ASP A 91 35.07 -23.02 18.42
N ASP A 92 35.14 -21.68 18.45
CA ASP A 92 36.38 -20.96 18.76
C ASP A 92 36.06 -19.53 19.26
N GLU A 93 36.65 -19.19 20.40
CA GLU A 93 36.45 -18.01 21.24
C GLU A 93 37.18 -16.74 20.71
N ASP A 94 36.51 -15.59 20.89
CA ASP A 94 36.97 -14.19 21.10
C ASP A 94 38.22 -13.61 20.38
N GLU A 95 37.98 -12.73 19.40
CA GLU A 95 38.78 -11.51 19.16
C GLU A 95 37.83 -10.33 18.86
N ARG A 96 37.88 -9.26 19.65
CA ARG A 96 36.96 -8.11 19.59
C ARG A 96 37.74 -6.81 19.33
N GLU A 97 37.57 -6.21 18.15
CA GLU A 97 37.70 -4.77 17.83
C GLU A 97 37.50 -4.51 16.32
N PRO A 98 37.07 -3.31 15.83
CA PRO A 98 36.34 -2.20 16.46
C PRO A 98 34.97 -1.94 15.78
N ASP A 99 34.18 -1.01 16.33
CA ASP A 99 32.79 -0.68 15.96
C ASP A 99 32.52 -0.51 14.45
N GLU A 100 32.13 -1.60 13.79
CA GLU A 100 31.30 -1.52 12.59
C GLU A 100 29.96 -0.89 12.97
N PRO A 101 29.43 0.06 12.18
CA PRO A 101 28.10 0.61 12.44
C PRO A 101 27.13 -0.56 12.50
N LEU A 102 26.56 -0.73 13.70
CA LEU A 102 25.68 -1.83 14.04
C LEU A 102 24.65 -2.02 12.91
N PRO A 103 24.54 -3.21 12.31
CA PRO A 103 23.77 -3.43 11.09
C PRO A 103 22.28 -3.12 11.23
N TRP A 104 21.80 -2.92 12.46
CA TRP A 104 20.42 -2.57 12.80
C TRP A 104 20.10 -1.06 12.76
N ILE A 105 21.08 -0.16 12.62
CA ILE A 105 20.81 1.28 12.43
C ILE A 105 20.65 1.54 10.93
N GLY A 106 19.45 1.29 10.40
CA GLY A 106 19.16 1.51 8.97
C GLY A 106 18.01 0.68 8.39
N TYR A 107 17.48 -0.29 9.14
CA TYR A 107 16.26 -0.98 8.74
C TYR A 107 15.04 -0.13 9.08
N GLU A 108 14.86 0.98 8.36
CA GLU A 108 13.50 1.44 8.15
C GLU A 108 12.75 0.25 7.52
N PRO A 109 11.59 -0.14 8.05
CA PRO A 109 10.84 -1.20 7.44
C PRO A 109 10.58 -0.76 5.99
N VAL A 110 10.95 -1.63 5.05
CA VAL A 110 10.71 -1.44 3.63
C VAL A 110 9.72 -2.52 3.25
N THR A 111 8.68 -2.15 2.51
CA THR A 111 7.77 -3.15 1.92
C THR A 111 8.59 -4.07 1.01
N ARG A 112 8.10 -5.29 0.75
CA ARG A 112 8.74 -6.29 -0.12
C ARG A 112 9.17 -5.72 -1.49
N ASP A 113 8.54 -4.64 -1.93
CA ASP A 113 8.76 -3.95 -3.20
C ASP A 113 9.72 -2.74 -3.11
N GLY A 114 10.40 -2.51 -1.99
CA GLY A 114 11.42 -1.46 -1.88
C GLY A 114 10.91 -0.07 -1.47
N ASN A 115 9.61 0.09 -1.20
CA ASN A 115 9.05 1.37 -0.73
C ASN A 115 9.18 1.54 0.80
N SER A 116 9.60 2.74 1.23
CA SER A 116 9.66 3.13 2.64
C SER A 116 8.28 2.96 3.30
N VAL A 117 8.24 2.31 4.48
CA VAL A 117 6.99 1.92 5.15
C VAL A 117 6.24 3.10 5.76
N MET A 118 6.89 4.26 5.92
CA MET A 118 6.21 5.50 6.32
C MET A 118 6.50 6.62 5.32
N ARG A 119 5.45 7.35 4.91
CA ARG A 119 5.61 8.56 4.08
C ARG A 119 6.05 9.78 4.89
N ILE A 120 5.85 9.74 6.22
CA ILE A 120 6.24 10.76 7.18
C ILE A 120 6.95 10.01 8.30
N HIS A 121 8.23 10.32 8.52
CA HIS A 121 9.16 9.48 9.28
C HIS A 121 9.28 9.90 10.76
N SER A 122 8.71 11.05 11.14
CA SER A 122 8.71 11.56 12.52
C SER A 122 7.53 12.49 12.79
N LEU A 123 7.24 12.75 14.07
CA LEU A 123 6.26 13.75 14.48
C LEU A 123 6.65 15.16 14.03
N ASP A 124 7.95 15.50 14.08
CA ASP A 124 8.44 16.79 13.60
C ASP A 124 8.21 16.95 12.10
N SER A 125 8.49 15.92 11.30
CA SER A 125 8.21 15.92 9.86
C SER A 125 6.72 16.05 9.55
N PHE A 126 5.84 15.55 10.42
CA PHE A 126 4.40 15.78 10.32
C PHE A 126 4.02 17.24 10.62
N MET A 127 4.59 17.81 11.68
CA MET A 127 4.35 19.21 12.08
C MET A 127 4.85 20.20 11.03
N ASP A 128 6.01 19.95 10.42
CA ASP A 128 6.55 20.76 9.33
C ASP A 128 5.62 20.78 8.11
N GLU A 129 5.03 19.64 7.74
CA GLU A 129 4.08 19.59 6.63
C GLU A 129 2.76 20.29 6.98
N LEU A 130 2.26 20.16 8.22
CA LEU A 130 1.10 20.95 8.69
C LEU A 130 1.38 22.45 8.64
N GLN A 131 2.56 22.87 9.07
CA GLN A 131 2.99 24.27 9.02
C GLN A 131 3.04 24.75 7.56
N ARG A 132 3.67 23.99 6.66
CA ARG A 132 3.74 24.30 5.23
C ARG A 132 2.37 24.46 4.58
N LEU A 133 1.41 23.58 4.90
CA LEU A 133 0.04 23.68 4.41
C LEU A 133 -0.68 24.92 4.96
N THR A 134 -0.43 25.25 6.23
CA THR A 134 -0.99 26.44 6.89
C THR A 134 -0.46 27.73 6.26
N GLU A 135 0.85 27.80 6.01
CA GLU A 135 1.49 28.93 5.34
C GLU A 135 0.98 29.12 3.91
N CYS A 136 0.81 28.03 3.16
CA CYS A 136 0.23 28.06 1.81
C CYS A 136 -1.18 28.70 1.80
N LEU A 137 -1.98 28.44 2.84
CA LEU A 137 -3.29 29.06 2.99
C LEU A 137 -3.20 30.54 3.42
N GLN A 138 -2.34 30.85 4.39
CA GLN A 138 -2.17 32.21 4.90
C GLN A 138 -1.60 33.18 3.86
N ASN A 139 -0.64 32.71 3.05
CA ASN A 139 0.01 33.49 1.99
C ASN A 139 -0.89 33.68 0.76
N GLY A 140 -2.05 33.03 0.73
CA GLY A 140 -2.99 33.11 -0.39
C GLY A 140 -2.63 32.20 -1.56
N ASP A 141 -1.61 31.35 -1.43
CA ASP A 141 -1.10 30.53 -2.52
C ASP A 141 -2.11 29.47 -2.95
N LEU A 142 -2.87 28.91 -2.00
CA LEU A 142 -3.96 28.00 -2.32
C LEU A 142 -5.05 28.67 -3.17
N GLN A 143 -5.43 29.92 -2.87
CA GLN A 143 -6.38 30.67 -3.70
C GLN A 143 -5.81 30.90 -5.10
N ARG A 144 -4.53 31.27 -5.22
CA ARG A 144 -3.88 31.46 -6.53
C ARG A 144 -3.87 30.17 -7.35
N LEU A 145 -3.50 29.04 -6.75
CA LEU A 145 -3.53 27.73 -7.40
C LEU A 145 -4.95 27.35 -7.83
N SER A 146 -5.96 27.67 -7.03
CA SER A 146 -7.36 27.36 -7.35
C SER A 146 -7.87 28.08 -8.61
N LEU A 147 -7.39 29.30 -8.89
CA LEU A 147 -7.76 30.06 -10.07
C LEU A 147 -7.16 29.47 -11.36
N GLN A 148 -6.07 28.72 -11.26
CA GLN A 148 -5.36 28.11 -12.39
C GLN A 148 -5.91 26.72 -12.75
N ASP A 149 -6.71 26.11 -11.87
CA ASP A 149 -7.22 24.75 -12.04
C ASP A 149 -8.74 24.76 -12.30
N PRO A 150 -9.21 24.37 -13.50
CA PRO A 150 -10.63 24.26 -13.82
C PRO A 150 -11.42 23.31 -12.90
N GLN A 151 -10.75 22.36 -12.26
CA GLN A 151 -11.34 21.38 -11.35
C GLN A 151 -11.13 21.74 -9.86
N SER A 152 -10.69 22.97 -9.57
CA SER A 152 -10.36 23.42 -8.21
C SER A 152 -11.50 23.26 -7.22
N ALA A 153 -12.74 23.56 -7.62
CA ALA A 153 -13.91 23.47 -6.73
C ALA A 153 -14.17 22.03 -6.21
N VAL A 154 -13.88 21.00 -7.00
CA VAL A 154 -14.04 19.60 -6.59
C VAL A 154 -12.86 19.17 -5.72
N LYS A 155 -11.64 19.53 -6.13
CA LYS A 155 -10.42 19.19 -5.38
C LYS A 155 -10.35 19.87 -4.02
N LEU A 156 -10.74 21.15 -3.92
CA LEU A 156 -10.81 21.87 -2.65
C LEU A 156 -11.87 21.31 -1.71
N ARG A 157 -13.01 20.84 -2.24
CA ARG A 157 -14.02 20.13 -1.43
C ARG A 157 -13.49 18.82 -0.86
N LEU A 158 -12.75 18.06 -1.67
CA LEU A 158 -12.09 16.84 -1.20
C LEU A 158 -11.02 17.15 -0.15
N ALA A 159 -10.18 18.16 -0.39
CA ALA A 159 -9.14 18.59 0.54
C ALA A 159 -9.75 19.05 1.89
N ALA A 160 -10.83 19.83 1.86
CA ALA A 160 -11.54 20.25 3.07
C ALA A 160 -12.09 19.06 3.88
N ARG A 161 -12.61 18.03 3.21
CA ARG A 161 -13.07 16.80 3.87
C ARG A 161 -11.91 16.03 4.51
N GLN A 162 -10.78 15.93 3.81
CA GLN A 162 -9.58 15.27 4.34
C GLN A 162 -9.00 16.03 5.54
N ALA A 163 -8.96 17.36 5.48
CA ALA A 163 -8.52 18.19 6.59
C ALA A 163 -9.43 18.04 7.82
N ARG A 164 -10.75 17.94 7.62
CA ARG A 164 -11.71 17.67 8.70
C ARG A 164 -11.44 16.30 9.34
N TYR A 165 -11.35 15.25 8.53
CA TYR A 165 -11.03 13.91 9.02
C TYR A 165 -9.71 13.89 9.80
N LEU A 166 -8.67 14.57 9.30
CA LEU A 166 -7.38 14.67 9.98
C LEU A 166 -7.51 15.35 11.34
N ALA A 167 -8.25 16.47 11.42
CA ALA A 167 -8.50 17.17 12.68
C ALA A 167 -9.24 16.28 13.70
N ASP A 168 -10.27 15.56 13.26
CA ASP A 168 -11.05 14.65 14.11
C ASP A 168 -10.19 13.47 14.61
N ALA A 169 -9.36 12.90 13.73
CA ALA A 169 -8.44 11.81 14.08
C ALA A 169 -7.37 12.26 15.10
N LEU A 170 -6.78 13.45 14.92
CA LEU A 170 -5.82 14.02 15.87
C LEU A 170 -6.47 14.25 17.24
N ALA A 171 -7.70 14.77 17.27
CA ALA A 171 -8.44 14.95 18.52
C ALA A 171 -8.70 13.63 19.25
N GLY A 172 -8.99 12.56 18.51
CA GLY A 172 -9.15 11.21 19.06
C GLY A 172 -7.86 10.60 19.63
N ILE A 173 -6.70 10.97 19.10
CA ILE A 173 -5.39 10.51 19.61
C ILE A 173 -4.97 11.29 20.86
N ILE A 174 -5.33 12.57 20.96
CA ILE A 174 -4.94 13.46 22.07
C ILE A 174 -5.75 13.19 23.35
N GLN A 175 -6.93 12.57 23.25
CA GLN A 175 -7.68 12.18 24.44
C GLN A 175 -6.97 11.02 25.14
N PRO A 176 -6.50 11.21 26.39
CA PRO A 176 -6.03 10.09 27.20
C PRO A 176 -7.24 9.28 27.68
N ASP A 177 -7.06 7.99 27.87
CA ASP A 177 -7.92 7.22 28.79
C ASP A 177 -7.92 7.84 30.20
#